data_AF-A0A2T1DUS3-F1
#
_entry.id   AF-A0A2T1DUS3-F1
#
_cell.length_a   1.000
_cell.length_b   1.000
_cell.length_c   1.000
_cell.angle_alpha   90.00
_cell.angle_beta   90.00
_cell.angle_gamma   90.00
#
_symmetry.space_group_name_H-M   'P 1'
#
loop_
_entity.id
_entity.type
_entity.pdbx_description
1 polymer ?
#
loop_
_entity_poly.entity_id
_entity_poly.type
_entity_poly.pdbx_seq_one_letter_code
_entity_poly.pdbx_strand_id
1 'polypeptide(L)'
;MTTPKNGVKTVDAAVPEAASVDSATRELDEPILHVPEASAAPDLKVSLTADEEITQAIQVLSNLATLKLKTQESKDQSLAVLRKIESLFKLEEPISPQDLDELKTGFKTLNKFALAVNQYYETKTKAEAAKQVLDAILGSFKSSTN
;
A
#
# COMPACT_ATOMS: atom_id res chain seq x y z
N MET A 1 19.49 53.75 -42.76
CA MET A 1 18.94 54.34 -41.52
C MET A 1 19.56 53.63 -40.33
N THR A 2 20.48 54.33 -39.68
CA THR A 2 20.83 54.34 -38.24
C THR A 2 20.37 53.17 -37.33
N THR A 3 21.33 52.44 -36.76
CA THR A 3 21.26 51.98 -35.35
C THR A 3 21.51 53.18 -34.43
N PRO A 4 20.97 53.26 -33.18
CA PRO A 4 21.64 52.60 -32.05
C PRO A 4 20.75 52.15 -30.87
N LYS A 5 21.39 51.37 -30.00
CA LYS A 5 21.04 51.08 -28.59
C LYS A 5 20.72 52.36 -27.82
N ASN A 6 19.74 52.31 -26.92
CA ASN A 6 19.60 53.29 -25.86
C ASN A 6 19.24 52.61 -24.53
N GLY A 7 20.05 52.89 -23.50
CA GLY A 7 19.73 52.60 -22.11
C GLY A 7 19.58 53.91 -21.34
N VAL A 8 18.75 53.93 -20.30
CA VAL A 8 18.65 54.94 -19.21
C VAL A 8 17.91 54.19 -18.07
N LYS A 9 18.47 53.88 -16.90
CA LYS A 9 18.95 54.67 -15.74
C LYS A 9 17.85 54.99 -14.71
N THR A 10 18.01 54.43 -13.49
CA THR A 10 17.56 54.89 -12.14
C THR A 10 16.04 55.06 -11.93
N VAL A 11 15.44 54.90 -10.74
CA VAL A 11 15.72 55.58 -9.47
C VAL A 11 15.06 54.85 -8.29
N ASP A 12 15.69 54.98 -7.13
CA ASP A 12 15.19 54.83 -5.76
C ASP A 12 13.73 55.24 -5.50
N ALA A 13 13.06 54.43 -4.67
CA ALA A 13 12.08 54.83 -3.65
C ALA A 13 11.84 53.61 -2.73
N ALA A 14 11.64 53.64 -1.42
CA ALA A 14 11.82 54.63 -0.37
C ALA A 14 11.50 53.88 0.95
N VAL A 15 12.38 53.96 1.97
CA VAL A 15 12.07 54.40 3.38
C VAL A 15 11.16 53.46 4.25
N PRO A 16 11.25 53.40 5.62
CA PRO A 16 12.37 53.11 6.54
C PRO A 16 11.89 52.28 7.80
N GLU A 17 12.59 52.43 8.96
CA GLU A 17 12.11 52.28 10.36
C GLU A 17 12.31 50.89 11.03
N ALA A 18 13.39 50.66 11.78
CA ALA A 18 13.62 50.97 13.22
C ALA A 18 12.72 50.12 14.15
N ALA A 19 13.11 49.53 15.29
CA ALA A 19 14.29 49.58 16.15
C ALA A 19 14.22 48.40 17.15
N SER A 20 15.36 48.06 17.78
CA SER A 20 15.56 47.50 19.15
C SER A 20 14.87 46.16 19.51
N VAL A 21 15.41 45.21 20.29
CA VAL A 21 16.08 45.24 21.62
C VAL A 21 16.75 43.86 21.77
N ASP A 22 18.07 43.74 21.92
CA ASP A 22 18.85 43.63 23.17
C ASP A 22 18.38 42.64 24.25
N SER A 23 19.29 41.70 24.54
CA SER A 23 19.60 41.01 25.81
C SER A 23 18.51 40.27 26.60
N ALA A 24 18.75 38.99 26.88
CA ALA A 24 19.05 38.54 28.25
C ALA A 24 19.17 37.01 28.39
N THR A 25 20.26 36.62 29.05
CA THR A 25 20.63 35.33 29.65
C THR A 25 19.64 34.87 30.74
N ARG A 26 19.51 33.55 30.95
CA ARG A 26 19.03 32.76 32.13
C ARG A 26 18.06 31.65 31.65
N GLU A 27 18.03 30.43 32.14
CA GLU A 27 18.59 29.79 33.34
C GLU A 27 18.63 28.27 33.09
N LEU A 28 19.70 27.61 33.53
CA LEU A 28 19.78 26.17 33.71
C LEU A 28 19.43 25.87 35.17
N ASP A 29 18.36 25.09 35.41
CA ASP A 29 17.98 24.36 36.64
C ASP A 29 16.46 24.16 36.60
N GLU A 30 15.79 23.02 36.84
CA GLU A 30 15.99 21.62 37.27
C GLU A 30 14.64 20.92 36.88
N PRO A 31 14.24 19.67 37.28
CA PRO A 31 14.97 18.48 37.72
C PRO A 31 14.56 17.19 36.95
N ILE A 32 15.40 16.17 37.06
CA ILE A 32 15.11 14.72 37.14
C ILE A 32 14.10 14.13 36.12
N LEU A 33 14.68 13.37 35.18
CA LEU A 33 14.05 12.27 34.45
C LEU A 33 13.15 11.42 35.37
N HIS A 34 11.84 11.64 35.30
CA HIS A 34 10.89 10.57 35.58
C HIS A 34 11.00 9.61 34.40
N VAL A 35 11.74 8.51 34.60
CA VAL A 35 11.69 7.37 33.70
C VAL A 35 10.28 6.79 33.86
N PRO A 36 9.37 6.88 32.86
CA PRO A 36 8.24 5.98 32.88
C PRO A 36 8.83 4.58 32.69
N GLU A 37 8.68 3.79 33.74
CA GLU A 37 8.87 2.34 33.80
C GLU A 37 8.63 1.71 32.42
N ALA A 38 9.72 1.42 31.73
CA ALA A 38 9.67 0.57 30.57
C ALA A 38 9.38 -0.85 31.04
N SER A 39 8.47 -1.50 30.33
CA SER A 39 8.35 -2.96 30.22
C SER A 39 7.50 -3.67 31.28
N ALA A 40 6.20 -3.39 31.29
CA ALA A 40 5.22 -4.47 31.32
C ALA A 40 4.82 -4.80 29.89
N ALA A 41 5.62 -5.63 29.21
CA ALA A 41 5.18 -6.29 27.98
C ALA A 41 4.00 -7.21 28.34
N PRO A 42 2.81 -7.07 27.75
CA PRO A 42 1.83 -8.13 27.82
C PRO A 42 2.29 -9.23 26.85
N ASP A 43 3.13 -10.14 27.32
CA ASP A 43 3.23 -11.50 26.76
C ASP A 43 1.95 -12.26 27.12
N LEU A 44 0.80 -11.76 26.65
CA LEU A 44 -0.40 -12.55 26.54
C LEU A 44 -0.29 -13.31 25.22
N LYS A 45 0.44 -14.43 25.26
CA LYS A 45 0.06 -15.56 24.39
C LYS A 45 -1.35 -15.93 24.81
N VAL A 46 -2.33 -15.30 24.16
CA VAL A 46 -3.72 -15.74 24.23
C VAL A 46 -3.69 -17.17 23.69
N SER A 47 -3.71 -18.13 24.61
CA SER A 47 -3.92 -19.53 24.28
C SER A 47 -5.33 -19.62 23.73
N LEU A 48 -5.45 -19.60 22.42
CA LEU A 48 -6.73 -19.84 21.76
C LEU A 48 -7.17 -21.25 22.13
N THR A 49 -8.47 -21.40 22.36
CA THR A 49 -9.08 -22.72 22.43
C THR A 49 -9.04 -23.37 21.05
N ALA A 50 -9.07 -24.71 20.99
CA ALA A 50 -9.07 -25.43 19.72
C ALA A 50 -10.22 -24.98 18.80
N ASP A 51 -11.38 -24.67 19.36
CA ASP A 51 -12.56 -24.19 18.61
C ASP A 51 -12.31 -22.81 17.98
N GLU A 52 -11.61 -21.91 18.68
CA GLU A 52 -11.22 -20.60 18.15
C GLU A 52 -10.16 -20.72 17.05
N GLU A 53 -9.17 -21.61 17.23
CA GLU A 53 -8.16 -21.90 16.20
C GLU A 53 -8.78 -22.48 14.93
N ILE A 54 -9.73 -23.42 15.07
CA ILE A 54 -10.52 -23.97 13.95
C ILE A 54 -11.27 -22.85 13.24
N THR A 55 -11.97 -21.99 14.00
CA THR A 55 -12.78 -20.90 13.42
C THR A 55 -11.92 -19.91 12.64
N GLN A 56 -10.77 -19.51 13.20
CA GLN A 56 -9.83 -18.63 12.50
C GLN A 56 -9.25 -19.29 11.24
N ALA A 57 -8.88 -20.57 11.32
CA ALA A 57 -8.35 -21.30 10.18
C ALA A 57 -9.36 -21.37 9.01
N ILE A 58 -10.62 -21.69 9.32
CA ILE A 58 -11.71 -21.72 8.32
C ILE A 58 -11.92 -20.33 7.70
N GLN A 59 -11.88 -19.27 8.50
CA GLN A 59 -12.06 -17.90 8.01
C GLN A 59 -10.96 -17.51 7.01
N VAL A 60 -9.70 -17.84 7.31
CA VAL A 60 -8.57 -17.58 6.41
C VAL A 60 -8.71 -18.38 5.10
N LEU A 61 -9.11 -19.66 5.19
CA LEU A 61 -9.34 -20.51 4.02
C LEU A 61 -10.51 -20.02 3.15
N SER A 62 -11.59 -19.54 3.76
CA SER A 62 -12.73 -18.92 3.08
C SER A 62 -12.32 -17.65 2.32
N ASN A 63 -11.51 -16.81 2.96
CA ASN A 63 -10.97 -15.61 2.32
C ASN A 63 -10.09 -15.97 1.10
N LEU A 64 -9.23 -16.99 1.21
CA LEU A 64 -8.45 -17.49 0.08
C LEU A 64 -9.34 -17.93 -1.08
N ALA A 65 -10.41 -18.70 -0.80
CA ALA A 65 -11.33 -19.16 -1.84
C ALA A 65 -12.00 -17.99 -2.57
N THR A 66 -12.45 -16.97 -1.82
CA THR A 66 -13.03 -15.75 -2.37
C THR A 66 -12.05 -15.00 -3.27
N LEU A 67 -10.81 -14.82 -2.83
CA LEU A 67 -9.77 -14.16 -3.62
C LEU A 67 -9.38 -14.95 -4.88
N LYS A 68 -9.38 -16.28 -4.80
CA LYS A 68 -9.13 -17.15 -5.95
C LYS A 68 -10.19 -16.96 -7.02
N LEU A 69 -11.47 -16.92 -6.63
CA LEU A 69 -12.58 -16.69 -7.55
C LEU A 69 -12.46 -15.31 -8.23
N LYS A 70 -12.25 -14.24 -7.44
CA LYS A 70 -12.07 -12.88 -7.96
C LYS A 70 -10.93 -12.77 -8.98
N THR A 71 -9.83 -13.48 -8.71
CA THR A 71 -8.68 -13.56 -9.61
C THR A 71 -9.05 -14.30 -10.91
N GLN A 72 -9.82 -15.37 -10.83
CA GLN A 72 -10.29 -16.11 -12.00
C GLN A 72 -11.24 -15.30 -12.88
N GLU A 73 -12.21 -14.61 -12.27
CA GLU A 73 -13.21 -13.80 -12.99
C GLU A 73 -12.58 -12.67 -13.81
N SER A 74 -11.50 -12.07 -13.32
CA SER A 74 -10.83 -10.94 -13.96
C SER A 74 -9.66 -11.33 -14.87
N LYS A 75 -9.31 -12.62 -14.93
CA LYS A 75 -8.17 -13.13 -15.71
C LYS A 75 -8.34 -12.88 -17.22
N ASP A 76 -9.47 -13.31 -17.79
CA ASP A 76 -9.65 -13.27 -19.24
C ASP A 76 -9.76 -11.83 -19.76
N GLN A 77 -10.43 -10.96 -19.00
CA GLN A 77 -10.49 -9.52 -19.30
C GLN A 77 -9.10 -8.89 -19.27
N SER A 78 -8.26 -9.24 -18.29
CA SER A 78 -6.90 -8.72 -18.19
C SER A 78 -6.00 -9.23 -19.31
N LEU A 79 -6.16 -10.48 -19.73
CA LEU A 79 -5.46 -11.04 -20.90
C LEU A 79 -5.88 -10.33 -22.19
N ALA A 80 -7.15 -9.99 -22.36
CA ALA A 80 -7.61 -9.22 -23.52
C ALA A 80 -6.95 -7.83 -23.57
N VAL A 81 -6.83 -7.14 -22.42
CA VAL A 81 -6.11 -5.87 -22.32
C VAL A 81 -4.64 -6.04 -22.69
N LEU A 82 -3.96 -7.09 -22.20
CA LEU A 82 -2.56 -7.37 -22.56
C LEU A 82 -2.38 -7.56 -24.06
N ARG A 83 -3.28 -8.28 -24.73
CA ARG A 83 -3.23 -8.41 -26.20
C ARG A 83 -3.40 -7.07 -26.92
N LYS A 84 -4.30 -6.20 -26.41
CA LYS A 84 -4.48 -4.84 -26.96
C LYS A 84 -3.23 -3.97 -26.75
N ILE A 85 -2.55 -4.13 -25.62
CA ILE A 85 -1.27 -3.48 -25.36
C ILE A 85 -0.22 -4.00 -26.34
N GLU A 86 -0.09 -5.31 -26.52
CA GLU A 86 0.86 -5.89 -27.46
C GLU A 86 0.65 -5.41 -28.91
N SER A 87 -0.60 -5.21 -29.34
CA SER A 87 -0.87 -4.67 -30.68
C SER A 87 -0.34 -3.25 -30.85
N LEU A 88 -0.32 -2.42 -29.81
CA LEU A 88 0.27 -1.06 -29.88
C LEU A 88 1.76 -1.08 -30.22
N PHE A 89 2.47 -2.15 -29.84
CA PHE A 89 3.90 -2.30 -30.14
C PHE A 89 4.17 -2.93 -31.50
N LYS A 90 3.15 -3.50 -32.15
CA LYS A 90 3.28 -4.21 -33.43
C LYS A 90 2.79 -3.39 -34.62
N LEU A 91 1.86 -2.46 -34.40
CA LEU A 91 1.30 -1.59 -35.44
C LEU A 91 2.00 -0.23 -35.41
N GLU A 92 2.41 0.25 -36.59
CA GLU A 92 2.89 1.62 -36.80
C GLU A 92 1.74 2.61 -37.06
N GLU A 93 0.50 2.13 -37.02
CA GLU A 93 -0.69 2.94 -37.25
C GLU A 93 -0.95 3.93 -36.10
N PRO A 94 -1.43 5.14 -36.41
CA PRO A 94 -1.78 6.12 -35.40
C PRO A 94 -2.96 5.63 -34.55
N ILE A 95 -2.85 5.79 -33.24
CA ILE A 95 -3.91 5.44 -32.30
C ILE A 95 -5.10 6.43 -32.39
N SER A 96 -6.32 5.91 -32.43
CA SER A 96 -7.52 6.74 -32.39
C SER A 96 -7.86 7.19 -30.95
N PRO A 97 -8.61 8.29 -30.75
CA PRO A 97 -9.08 8.69 -29.43
C PRO A 97 -9.91 7.60 -28.72
N GLN A 98 -10.72 6.85 -29.49
CA GLN A 98 -11.52 5.74 -28.95
C GLN A 98 -10.62 4.63 -28.42
N ASP A 99 -9.57 4.26 -29.17
CA ASP A 99 -8.63 3.23 -28.74
C ASP A 99 -7.92 3.60 -27.45
N LEU A 100 -7.53 4.88 -27.32
CA LEU A 100 -6.92 5.41 -26.11
C LEU A 100 -7.85 5.26 -24.90
N ASP A 101 -9.14 5.56 -25.04
CA ASP A 101 -10.09 5.45 -23.93
C ASP A 101 -10.42 4.01 -23.55
N GLU A 102 -10.48 3.10 -24.52
CA GLU A 102 -10.57 1.66 -24.28
C GLU A 102 -9.33 1.13 -23.54
N LEU A 103 -8.13 1.59 -23.92
CA LEU A 103 -6.88 1.24 -23.23
C LEU A 103 -6.84 1.76 -21.81
N LYS A 104 -7.23 3.03 -21.56
CA LYS A 104 -7.33 3.58 -20.20
C LYS A 104 -8.25 2.75 -19.32
N THR A 105 -9.39 2.32 -19.87
CA THR A 105 -10.32 1.45 -19.15
C THR A 105 -9.70 0.08 -18.90
N GLY A 106 -9.02 -0.48 -19.90
CA GLY A 106 -8.27 -1.73 -19.80
C GLY A 106 -7.19 -1.69 -18.72
N PHE A 107 -6.42 -0.61 -18.62
CA PHE A 107 -5.39 -0.44 -17.59
C PHE A 107 -5.98 -0.46 -16.17
N LYS A 108 -7.18 0.08 -15.98
CA LYS A 108 -7.87 -0.02 -14.68
C LYS A 108 -8.21 -1.49 -14.36
N THR A 109 -8.67 -2.25 -15.34
CA THR A 109 -8.93 -3.70 -15.18
C THR A 109 -7.65 -4.45 -14.85
N LEU A 110 -6.57 -4.19 -15.59
CA LEU A 110 -5.27 -4.82 -15.37
C LEU A 110 -4.72 -4.50 -13.97
N ASN A 111 -4.82 -3.26 -13.53
CA ASN A 111 -4.40 -2.86 -12.18
C ASN A 111 -5.20 -3.58 -11.09
N LYS A 112 -6.53 -3.65 -11.24
CA LYS A 112 -7.39 -4.39 -10.29
C LYS A 112 -7.04 -5.87 -10.23
N PHE A 113 -6.79 -6.49 -11.38
CA PHE A 113 -6.36 -7.89 -11.45
C PHE A 113 -4.99 -8.09 -10.79
N ALA A 114 -4.01 -7.24 -11.07
CA ALA A 114 -2.69 -7.33 -10.46
C ALA A 114 -2.75 -7.23 -8.93
N LEU A 115 -3.52 -6.27 -8.40
CA LEU A 115 -3.76 -6.14 -6.95
C LEU A 115 -4.45 -7.37 -6.37
N ALA A 116 -5.45 -7.92 -7.05
CA ALA A 116 -6.15 -9.13 -6.62
C ALA A 116 -5.22 -10.36 -6.61
N VAL A 117 -4.40 -10.52 -7.63
CA VAL A 117 -3.38 -11.59 -7.73
C VAL A 117 -2.39 -11.48 -6.58
N ASN A 118 -1.88 -10.28 -6.29
CA ASN A 118 -0.94 -10.10 -5.18
C ASN A 118 -1.58 -10.47 -3.83
N GLN A 119 -2.78 -9.94 -3.57
CA GLN A 119 -3.53 -10.25 -2.35
C GLN A 119 -3.84 -11.75 -2.22
N TYR A 120 -4.12 -12.43 -3.33
CA TYR A 120 -4.32 -13.88 -3.36
C TYR A 120 -3.05 -14.61 -2.90
N TYR A 121 -1.86 -14.26 -3.39
CA TYR A 121 -0.61 -14.92 -2.98
C TYR A 121 -0.23 -14.63 -1.52
N GLU A 122 -0.43 -13.40 -1.06
CA GLU A 122 -0.25 -13.05 0.35
C GLU A 122 -1.17 -13.87 1.27
N THR A 123 -2.43 -14.00 0.88
CA THR A 123 -3.42 -14.78 1.65
C THR A 123 -3.17 -16.28 1.54
N LYS A 124 -2.69 -16.77 0.40
CA LYS A 124 -2.36 -18.19 0.19
C LYS A 124 -1.32 -18.67 1.20
N THR A 125 -0.30 -17.86 1.47
CA THR A 125 0.73 -18.18 2.49
C THR A 125 0.10 -18.34 3.88
N LYS A 126 -0.81 -17.43 4.28
CA LYS A 126 -1.53 -17.53 5.56
C LYS A 126 -2.47 -18.73 5.61
N ALA A 127 -3.13 -19.03 4.49
CA ALA A 127 -4.04 -20.16 4.36
C ALA A 127 -3.32 -21.51 4.41
N GLU A 128 -2.08 -21.60 3.91
CA GLU A 128 -1.25 -22.79 4.06
C GLU A 128 -0.93 -23.07 5.54
N ALA A 129 -0.61 -22.04 6.32
CA ALA A 129 -0.42 -22.18 7.77
C ALA A 129 -1.74 -22.56 8.49
N ALA A 130 -2.85 -21.90 8.16
CA ALA A 130 -4.17 -22.23 8.70
C ALA A 130 -4.57 -23.68 8.42
N LYS A 131 -4.26 -24.20 7.22
CA LYS A 131 -4.48 -25.60 6.87
C LYS A 131 -3.69 -26.53 7.77
N GLN A 132 -2.42 -26.23 8.05
CA GLN A 132 -1.59 -27.06 8.94
C GLN A 132 -2.15 -27.11 10.37
N VAL A 133 -2.62 -25.98 10.90
CA VAL A 133 -3.30 -25.91 12.20
C VAL A 133 -4.54 -26.80 12.22
N LEU A 134 -5.39 -26.67 11.20
CA LEU A 134 -6.60 -27.48 11.09
C LEU A 134 -6.28 -28.97 10.97
N ASP A 135 -5.30 -29.35 10.15
CA ASP A 135 -4.86 -30.74 9.99
C ASP A 135 -4.32 -31.32 11.31
N ALA A 136 -3.58 -30.53 12.10
CA ALA A 136 -3.05 -30.95 13.39
C ALA A 136 -4.17 -31.18 14.43
N ILE A 137 -5.12 -30.26 14.53
CA ILE A 137 -6.26 -30.36 15.45
C ILE A 137 -7.15 -31.55 15.07
N LEU A 138 -7.44 -31.72 13.78
CA LEU A 138 -8.26 -32.85 13.32
C LEU A 138 -7.53 -34.19 13.43
N GLY A 139 -6.20 -34.19 13.23
CA GLY A 139 -5.35 -35.35 13.41
C GLY A 139 -5.28 -35.83 14.87
N SER A 140 -5.15 -34.89 15.82
CA SER A 140 -5.14 -35.22 17.25
C SER A 140 -6.48 -35.77 17.72
N PHE A 141 -7.60 -35.24 17.20
CA PHE A 141 -8.94 -35.75 17.50
C PHE A 141 -9.12 -37.20 17.05
N LYS A 142 -8.68 -37.53 15.82
CA LYS A 142 -8.75 -38.89 15.27
C LYS A 142 -7.88 -39.89 16.04
N SER A 143 -6.72 -39.45 16.52
CA SER A 143 -5.81 -40.30 17.29
C SER A 143 -6.30 -40.54 18.71
N SER A 144 -7.11 -39.65 19.28
CA SER A 144 -7.64 -39.77 20.64
C SER A 144 -8.89 -40.66 20.73
N THR A 145 -9.43 -41.13 19.61
CA THR A 145 -10.63 -41.97 19.53
C THR A 145 -10.33 -43.46 19.23
N ASN A 146 -9.08 -43.90 19.31
CA ASN A 146 -8.68 -45.33 19.32
C ASN A 146 -8.14 -45.72 20.69
#